data_AF-A0A7Z0HYM8-F1
#
_entry.id   AF-A0A7Z0HYM8-F1
#
_cell.length_a   1.000
_cell.length_b   1.000
_cell.length_c   1.000
_cell.angle_alpha   90.00
_cell.angle_beta   90.00
_cell.angle_gamma   90.00
#
_symmetry.space_group_name_H-M   'P 1'
#
loop_
_entity.id
_entity.type
_entity.pdbx_description
1 polymer ?
#
loop_
_entity_poly.entity_id
_entity_poly.type
_entity_poly.pdbx_seq_one_letter_code
_entity_poly.pdbx_strand_id
1 'polypeptide(L)'
;MKTLASTCGAALAALLLAAPLPAGAEERITRLADVPEDFEFHPLPPGEGVDEVYYGCIACHSLRTVTNGGYSRRVWDELLDWMVEDQGMMEPEPEVREIMLDYLETYIGEDWEG
;
A
#
# COMPACT_ATOMS: atom_id res chain seq x y z
N MET A 1 14.98 54.64 -54.35
CA MET A 1 14.43 53.70 -55.34
C MET A 1 14.64 52.28 -54.82
N LYS A 2 13.55 51.52 -54.64
CA LYS A 2 13.48 50.08 -54.24
C LYS A 2 13.86 49.83 -52.76
N THR A 3 13.10 49.15 -51.90
CA THR A 3 11.94 48.25 -52.03
C THR A 3 11.22 48.11 -50.66
N LEU A 4 9.93 47.80 -50.71
CA LEU A 4 9.01 47.62 -49.58
C LEU A 4 9.06 46.22 -48.94
N ALA A 5 8.63 46.20 -47.67
CA ALA A 5 7.88 45.17 -46.94
C ALA A 5 8.57 43.88 -46.46
N SER A 6 8.52 43.66 -45.14
CA SER A 6 8.31 42.33 -44.57
C SER A 6 7.48 42.47 -43.29
N THR A 7 6.35 41.76 -43.28
CA THR A 7 5.32 41.69 -42.25
C THR A 7 5.65 40.68 -41.15
N CYS A 8 4.84 40.74 -40.09
CA CYS A 8 4.30 39.61 -39.33
C CYS A 8 4.91 39.36 -37.94
N GLY A 9 4.02 39.15 -36.96
CA GLY A 9 4.35 38.45 -35.72
C GLY A 9 3.94 39.16 -34.43
N ALA A 10 2.63 39.24 -34.16
CA ALA A 10 2.16 39.37 -32.79
C ALA A 10 2.46 38.05 -32.06
N ALA A 11 3.24 38.09 -30.98
CA ALA A 11 3.39 36.98 -30.07
C ALA A 11 2.99 37.44 -28.66
N LEU A 12 1.72 37.21 -28.31
CA LEU A 12 1.24 37.21 -26.93
C LEU A 12 1.81 35.95 -26.25
N ALA A 13 2.89 36.12 -25.49
CA ALA A 13 3.38 35.08 -24.61
C ALA A 13 2.47 34.99 -23.37
N ALA A 14 1.50 34.08 -23.40
CA ALA A 14 0.82 33.64 -22.19
C ALA A 14 1.77 32.70 -21.43
N LEU A 15 2.51 33.23 -20.46
CA LEU A 15 3.23 32.41 -19.49
C LEU A 15 2.21 31.77 -18.54
N LEU A 16 1.90 30.51 -18.79
CA LEU A 16 1.20 29.62 -17.86
C LEU A 16 2.04 29.49 -16.58
N LEU A 17 1.49 29.88 -15.43
CA LEU A 17 2.05 29.53 -14.13
C LEU A 17 1.90 28.02 -13.95
N ALA A 18 2.99 27.26 -14.12
CA ALA A 18 3.08 25.91 -13.60
C ALA A 18 3.28 25.99 -12.08
N ALA A 19 2.20 25.81 -11.32
CA ALA A 19 2.32 25.56 -9.89
C ALA A 19 2.97 24.18 -9.70
N PRO A 20 4.01 24.03 -8.86
CA PRO A 20 4.62 22.74 -8.62
C PRO A 20 3.62 21.85 -7.87
N LEU A 21 3.34 20.66 -8.44
CA LEU A 21 2.70 19.58 -7.71
C LEU A 21 3.55 19.27 -6.46
N PRO A 22 2.95 18.99 -5.29
CA PRO A 22 3.71 18.58 -4.13
C PRO A 22 4.39 17.25 -4.44
N ALA A 23 5.71 17.28 -4.64
CA ALA A 23 6.54 16.09 -4.57
C ALA A 23 6.59 15.69 -3.09
N GLY A 24 6.00 14.54 -2.73
CA GLY A 24 6.11 14.00 -1.37
C GLY A 24 4.84 13.47 -0.71
N ALA A 25 3.84 13.02 -1.46
CA ALA A 25 3.03 11.90 -0.98
C ALA A 25 3.55 10.68 -1.74
N GLU A 26 4.45 9.91 -1.12
CA GLU A 26 4.72 8.56 -1.60
C GLU A 26 3.36 7.84 -1.64
N GLU A 27 2.98 7.39 -2.83
CA GLU A 27 1.70 6.73 -3.06
C GLU A 27 1.68 5.46 -2.20
N ARG A 28 0.91 5.49 -1.10
CA ARG A 28 0.76 4.34 -0.21
C ARG A 28 0.07 3.23 -0.99
N ILE A 29 0.63 2.02 -0.96
CA ILE A 29 0.00 0.84 -1.53
C ILE A 29 -1.21 0.49 -0.65
N THR A 30 -2.41 0.85 -1.10
CA THR A 30 -3.67 0.56 -0.41
C THR A 30 -4.57 -0.40 -1.18
N ARG A 31 -4.19 -0.82 -2.39
CA ARG A 31 -4.92 -1.83 -3.17
C ARG A 31 -4.00 -2.97 -3.56
N LEU A 32 -4.53 -4.18 -3.66
CA LEU A 32 -3.79 -5.34 -4.13
C LEU A 32 -3.26 -5.15 -5.55
N ALA A 33 -4.02 -4.46 -6.41
CA ALA A 33 -3.60 -4.18 -7.79
C ALA A 33 -2.31 -3.35 -7.89
N ASP A 34 -1.94 -2.65 -6.80
CA ASP A 34 -0.76 -1.80 -6.72
C ASP A 34 0.44 -2.52 -6.04
N VAL A 35 0.24 -3.76 -5.55
CA VAL A 35 1.32 -4.62 -5.02
C VAL A 35 2.09 -5.26 -6.19
N PRO A 36 3.44 -5.19 -6.23
CA PRO A 36 4.20 -5.86 -7.29
C PRO A 36 3.95 -7.38 -7.31
N GLU A 37 3.54 -7.90 -8.47
CA GLU A 37 3.22 -9.33 -8.68
C GLU A 37 4.45 -10.25 -8.55
N ASP A 38 5.65 -9.71 -8.76
CA ASP A 38 6.93 -10.43 -8.63
C ASP A 38 7.57 -10.29 -7.24
N PHE A 39 6.90 -9.63 -6.30
CA PHE A 39 7.36 -9.53 -4.92
C PHE A 39 7.31 -10.90 -4.22
N GLU A 40 8.35 -11.24 -3.47
CA GLU A 40 8.52 -12.54 -2.82
C GLU A 40 7.34 -12.94 -1.94
N PHE A 41 6.72 -11.96 -1.27
CA PHE A 41 5.59 -12.17 -0.36
C PHE A 41 4.25 -11.75 -0.96
N HIS A 42 4.15 -11.58 -2.29
CA HIS A 42 2.88 -11.32 -2.96
C HIS A 42 1.83 -12.39 -2.54
N PRO A 43 0.59 -12.01 -2.15
CA PRO A 43 -0.10 -10.74 -2.39
C PRO A 43 0.07 -9.66 -1.31
N LEU A 44 0.94 -9.85 -0.32
CA LEU A 44 1.10 -8.89 0.78
C LEU A 44 1.89 -7.64 0.33
N PRO A 45 1.50 -6.41 0.74
CA PRO A 45 2.28 -5.21 0.44
C PRO A 45 3.72 -5.29 1.01
N PRO A 46 4.74 -4.76 0.32
CA PRO A 46 6.10 -4.74 0.86
C PRO A 46 6.20 -3.86 2.10
N GLY A 47 6.80 -4.39 3.18
CA GLY A 47 6.94 -3.68 4.46
C GLY A 47 7.68 -4.48 5.53
N GLU A 48 8.09 -3.82 6.60
CA GLU A 48 8.69 -4.45 7.78
C GLU A 48 7.67 -5.37 8.48
N GLY A 49 8.05 -6.62 8.77
CA GLY A 49 7.16 -7.63 9.38
C GLY A 49 6.33 -8.46 8.39
N VAL A 50 6.51 -8.23 7.08
CA VAL A 50 5.78 -8.97 6.04
C VAL A 50 6.02 -10.47 6.07
N ASP A 51 7.22 -10.92 6.42
CA ASP A 51 7.61 -12.32 6.49
C ASP A 51 6.94 -13.04 7.66
N GLU A 52 6.83 -12.40 8.82
CA GLU A 52 6.09 -12.93 9.97
C GLU A 52 4.62 -13.16 9.62
N VAL A 53 3.97 -12.19 8.97
CA VAL A 53 2.59 -12.32 8.49
C VAL A 53 2.48 -13.37 7.38
N TYR A 54 3.40 -13.37 6.43
CA TYR A 54 3.40 -14.33 5.32
C TYR A 54 3.45 -15.76 5.84
N TYR A 55 4.47 -16.11 6.64
CA TYR A 55 4.66 -17.48 7.13
C TYR A 55 3.61 -17.88 8.15
N GLY A 56 3.16 -16.95 9.01
CA GLY A 56 2.09 -17.20 9.97
C GLY A 56 0.75 -17.50 9.31
N CYS A 57 0.34 -16.70 8.30
CA CYS A 57 -0.99 -16.81 7.71
C CYS A 57 -1.08 -17.84 6.58
N ILE A 58 0.00 -18.08 5.81
CA ILE A 58 -0.02 -19.05 4.70
C ILE A 58 -0.04 -20.50 5.17
N ALA A 59 0.25 -20.75 6.45
CA ALA A 59 0.28 -22.09 7.04
C ALA A 59 -1.08 -22.82 6.95
N CYS A 60 -2.19 -22.08 6.96
CA CYS A 60 -3.54 -22.65 7.03
C CYS A 60 -4.45 -22.26 5.86
N HIS A 61 -4.27 -21.09 5.24
CA HIS A 61 -5.13 -20.61 4.16
C HIS A 61 -4.40 -19.69 3.18
N SER A 62 -5.07 -19.35 2.08
CA SER A 62 -4.54 -18.37 1.12
C SER A 62 -4.38 -17.00 1.78
N LEU A 63 -3.29 -16.29 1.44
CA LEU A 63 -3.08 -14.90 1.84
C LEU A 63 -4.13 -13.94 1.26
N ARG A 64 -4.89 -14.37 0.24
CA ARG A 64 -6.01 -13.59 -0.26
C ARG A 64 -7.15 -13.44 0.75
N THR A 65 -7.25 -14.35 1.72
CA THR A 65 -8.16 -14.17 2.86
C THR A 65 -7.73 -13.00 3.74
N VAL A 66 -6.42 -12.79 3.89
CA VAL A 66 -5.84 -11.67 4.65
C VAL A 66 -6.03 -10.35 3.90
N THR A 67 -5.74 -10.32 2.60
CA THR A 67 -5.87 -9.10 1.77
C THR A 67 -7.32 -8.75 1.41
N ASN A 68 -8.29 -9.63 1.66
CA ASN A 68 -9.72 -9.27 1.66
C ASN A 68 -10.14 -8.53 2.95
N GLY A 69 -9.22 -8.34 3.91
CA GLY A 69 -9.43 -7.60 5.14
C GLY A 69 -9.38 -6.09 4.92
N GLY A 70 -8.63 -5.40 5.77
CA GLY A 70 -8.64 -3.94 5.89
C GLY A 70 -9.28 -3.50 7.20
N TYR A 71 -8.71 -3.98 8.30
CA TYR A 71 -9.30 -3.85 9.63
C TYR A 71 -8.45 -2.96 10.53
N SER A 72 -9.08 -2.33 11.53
CA SER A 72 -8.34 -1.67 12.61
C SER A 72 -7.45 -2.67 13.35
N ARG A 73 -6.34 -2.23 13.96
CA ARG A 73 -5.46 -3.07 14.77
C ARG A 73 -6.20 -3.93 15.79
N ARG A 74 -7.19 -3.34 16.49
CA ARG A 74 -8.01 -4.06 17.48
C ARG A 74 -8.75 -5.24 16.86
N VAL A 75 -9.25 -5.11 15.63
CA VAL A 75 -9.97 -6.20 14.97
C VAL A 75 -8.99 -7.26 14.46
N TRP A 76 -7.81 -6.87 13.98
CA TRP A 76 -6.75 -7.84 13.68
C TRP A 76 -6.31 -8.63 14.92
N ASP A 77 -6.17 -7.95 16.06
CA ASP A 77 -5.86 -8.51 17.36
C ASP A 77 -6.88 -9.57 17.78
N GLU A 78 -8.18 -9.21 17.73
CA GLU A 78 -9.29 -10.12 18.00
C GLU A 78 -9.33 -11.33 17.04
N LEU A 79 -8.98 -11.12 15.76
CA LEU A 79 -8.93 -12.21 14.77
C LEU A 79 -7.78 -13.17 15.03
N LEU A 80 -6.61 -12.68 15.44
CA LEU A 80 -5.47 -13.53 15.81
C LEU A 80 -5.80 -14.35 17.06
N ASP A 81 -6.44 -13.76 18.06
CA ASP A 81 -6.92 -14.51 19.24
C ASP A 81 -7.89 -15.61 18.82
N TRP A 82 -8.89 -15.29 18.00
CA TRP A 82 -9.82 -16.28 17.46
C TRP A 82 -9.12 -17.39 16.66
N MET A 83 -8.11 -17.05 15.86
CA MET A 83 -7.35 -18.05 15.10
C MET A 83 -6.60 -19.00 16.03
N VAL A 84 -5.99 -18.49 17.10
CA VAL A 84 -5.29 -19.30 18.09
C VAL A 84 -6.27 -20.17 18.89
N GLU A 85 -7.31 -19.56 19.45
CA GLU A 85 -8.24 -20.23 20.37
C GLU A 85 -9.17 -21.23 19.66
N ASP A 86 -9.72 -20.85 18.49
CA ASP A 86 -10.79 -21.61 17.83
C ASP A 86 -10.34 -22.31 16.53
N GLN A 87 -9.34 -21.78 15.82
CA GLN A 87 -8.87 -22.36 14.54
C GLN A 87 -7.61 -23.21 14.68
N GLY A 88 -6.96 -23.22 15.85
CA GLY A 88 -5.77 -24.01 16.13
C GLY A 88 -4.49 -23.45 15.49
N MET A 89 -4.44 -22.14 15.23
CA MET A 89 -3.20 -21.45 14.90
C MET A 89 -2.21 -21.59 16.07
N MET A 90 -0.94 -21.85 15.76
CA MET A 90 0.11 -21.80 16.78
C MET A 90 0.20 -20.38 17.34
N GLU A 91 0.13 -20.24 18.66
CA GLU A 91 0.27 -18.94 19.33
C GLU A 91 1.63 -18.32 18.97
N PRO A 92 1.67 -17.14 18.34
CA PRO A 92 2.92 -16.44 18.08
C PRO A 92 3.55 -15.98 19.40
N GLU A 93 4.88 -15.96 19.47
CA GLU A 93 5.57 -15.32 20.59
C GLU A 93 5.16 -13.84 20.71
N PRO A 94 5.11 -13.26 21.93
CA PRO A 94 4.58 -11.90 22.13
C PRO A 94 5.21 -10.85 21.22
N GLU A 95 6.53 -10.90 21.02
CA GLU A 95 7.24 -9.96 20.15
C GLU A 95 6.87 -10.14 18.67
N VAL A 96 6.68 -11.37 18.22
CA VAL A 96 6.25 -11.68 16.84
C VAL A 96 4.82 -11.21 16.63
N ARG A 97 3.95 -11.41 17.61
CA ARG A 97 2.54 -10.96 17.56
C ARG A 97 2.44 -9.44 17.38
N GLU A 98 3.26 -8.67 18.11
CA GLU A 98 3.30 -7.21 17.93
C GLU A 98 3.78 -6.82 16.53
N ILE A 99 4.83 -7.47 15.99
CA ILE A 99 5.30 -7.23 14.62
C ILE A 99 4.20 -7.52 13.59
N MET A 100 3.48 -8.63 13.74
CA MET A 100 2.36 -8.98 12.87
C MET A 100 1.25 -7.92 12.92
N LEU A 101 0.89 -7.45 14.13
CA LEU A 101 -0.15 -6.43 14.30
C LEU A 101 0.25 -5.08 13.72
N ASP A 102 1.51 -4.67 13.90
CA ASP A 102 2.04 -3.42 13.36
C ASP A 102 2.06 -3.46 11.83
N TYR A 103 2.46 -4.60 11.24
CA TYR A 103 2.38 -4.80 9.79
C TYR A 103 0.92 -4.76 9.30
N LEU A 104 0.03 -5.53 9.93
CA LEU A 104 -1.38 -5.64 9.52
C LEU A 104 -2.10 -4.29 9.62
N GLU A 105 -1.87 -3.50 10.67
CA GLU A 105 -2.42 -2.15 10.79
C GLU A 105 -1.84 -1.18 9.75
N THR A 106 -0.54 -1.27 9.48
CA THR A 106 0.15 -0.31 8.59
C THR A 106 -0.18 -0.54 7.12
N TYR A 107 -0.24 -1.80 6.69
CA TYR A 107 -0.31 -2.16 5.28
C TYR A 107 -1.65 -2.80 4.87
N ILE A 108 -2.43 -3.32 5.82
CA ILE A 108 -3.76 -3.93 5.59
C ILE A 108 -4.76 -3.39 6.64
N GLY A 109 -4.62 -2.10 6.97
CA GLY A 109 -5.42 -1.37 7.95
C GLY A 109 -6.76 -0.87 7.42
N GLU A 110 -7.42 0.03 8.14
CA GLU A 110 -8.74 0.57 7.75
C GLU A 110 -8.73 1.37 6.43
N ASP A 111 -7.56 1.80 5.96
CA ASP A 111 -7.36 2.48 4.68
C ASP A 111 -7.02 1.52 3.53
N TRP A 112 -6.94 0.22 3.78
CA TRP A 112 -6.79 -0.81 2.74
C TRP A 112 -8.09 -0.97 1.96
N GLU A 113 -8.01 -0.84 0.64
CA GLU A 113 -9.12 -0.79 -0.30
C GLU A 113 -9.42 -2.13 -0.99
N GLY A 114 -8.56 -3.14 -0.82
CA GLY A 114 -8.69 -4.45 -1.47
C GLY A 114 -7.97 -4.53 -2.79
#